data_AF-A0AAX3BE24-F1
#
_entry.id   AF-A0AAX3BE24-F1
#
_cell.length_a   1.000
_cell.length_b   1.000
_cell.length_c   1.000
_cell.angle_alpha   90.00
_cell.angle_beta   90.00
_cell.angle_gamma   90.00
#
_symmetry.space_group_name_H-M   'P 1'
#
loop_
_entity.id
_entity.type
_entity.pdbx_description
1 polymer ?
#
loop_
_entity_poly.entity_id
_entity_poly.type
_entity_poly.pdbx_seq_one_letter_code
_entity_poly.pdbx_strand_id
1 'polypeptide(L)'
;MQKIPLWLGVLIGFIVGLGGGLIPFFVSIQKKDLALTMFYPLPSVKSTNWVAKVGQYVITQEDLDRGIQLFLEQVPANQRAQLMNSPELKAQLLEEFINQYVVLLEALKDKSFDTPETRFLIQASVRQAVYQLYLRKHLPSDTSVFLPTDAEINAFYEQNKAQLSKMNIPASQMKQFIQQEIGNRKLQEWAARYVMQLREAYQIQRSVNAPMPSPVNTLPLGK
;
A
#
# COMPACT_ATOMS: atom_id res chain seq x y z
N MET A 1 20.31 -13.24 7.34
CA MET A 1 19.20 -12.34 6.95
C MET A 1 18.06 -13.18 6.42
N GLN A 2 16.97 -13.31 7.19
CA GLN A 2 15.78 -14.09 6.81
C GLN A 2 15.07 -13.39 5.64
N LYS A 3 14.81 -14.14 4.56
CA LYS A 3 14.11 -13.63 3.38
C LYS A 3 12.64 -13.42 3.76
N ILE A 4 12.20 -12.18 3.83
CA ILE A 4 10.78 -11.83 3.93
C ILE A 4 10.12 -12.38 2.65
N PRO A 5 9.12 -13.26 2.74
CA PRO A 5 8.49 -13.82 1.55
C PRO A 5 7.72 -12.74 0.77
N LEU A 6 7.80 -12.82 -0.56
CA LEU A 6 7.33 -11.78 -1.50
C LEU A 6 5.87 -11.35 -1.28
N TRP A 7 5.03 -12.24 -0.76
CA TRP A 7 3.60 -12.00 -0.53
C TRP A 7 3.31 -11.03 0.63
N LEU A 8 4.23 -10.85 1.59
CA LEU A 8 4.12 -9.77 2.59
C LEU A 8 4.25 -8.37 1.95
N GLY A 9 4.77 -8.28 0.72
CA GLY A 9 4.81 -7.05 -0.08
C GLY A 9 3.56 -6.79 -0.94
N VAL A 10 2.64 -7.76 -1.06
CA VAL A 10 1.51 -7.72 -2.03
C VAL A 10 0.28 -6.98 -1.51
N LEU A 11 0.34 -6.36 -0.32
CA LEU A 11 -0.67 -5.37 0.09
C LEU A 11 -0.61 -4.04 -0.70
N ILE A 12 0.20 -3.98 -1.75
CA ILE A 12 0.24 -2.91 -2.74
C ILE A 12 -0.39 -3.47 -4.03
N GLY A 13 -1.72 -3.46 -4.10
CA GLY A 13 -2.40 -4.09 -5.22
C GLY A 13 -3.92 -3.91 -5.23
N PHE A 14 -4.43 -2.74 -4.85
CA PHE A 14 -5.77 -2.32 -5.26
C PHE A 14 -5.72 -0.82 -5.61
N ILE A 15 -5.12 -0.57 -6.78
CA ILE A 15 -5.35 0.64 -7.55
C ILE A 15 -6.71 0.41 -8.21
N VAL A 16 -7.74 1.12 -7.75
CA VAL A 16 -8.99 1.18 -8.49
C VAL A 16 -8.69 1.92 -9.78
N GLY A 17 -8.62 1.16 -10.88
CA GLY A 17 -8.84 1.60 -12.25
C GLY A 17 -8.19 2.92 -12.66
N LEU A 18 -6.91 2.85 -13.06
CA LEU A 18 -6.33 3.47 -14.28
C LEU A 18 -4.79 3.36 -14.17
N GLY A 19 -4.23 2.25 -14.65
CA GLY A 19 -2.89 2.16 -15.27
C GLY A 19 -1.60 2.63 -14.57
N GLY A 20 -1.62 3.24 -13.39
CA GLY A 20 -0.44 3.83 -12.76
C GLY A 20 -0.29 3.40 -11.31
N GLY A 21 0.82 2.73 -10.99
CA GLY A 21 1.25 2.41 -9.63
C GLY A 21 1.14 3.62 -8.71
N LEU A 22 0.31 3.56 -7.67
CA LEU A 22 0.26 4.61 -6.65
C LEU A 22 1.59 4.61 -5.89
N ILE A 23 2.49 5.53 -6.23
CA ILE A 23 3.64 5.89 -5.39
C ILE A 23 3.09 6.75 -4.24
N PRO A 24 3.20 6.32 -2.96
CA PRO A 24 2.77 7.16 -1.86
C PRO A 24 3.71 8.36 -1.71
N PHE A 25 3.21 9.56 -2.00
CA PHE A 25 3.88 10.82 -1.72
C PHE A 25 3.86 11.09 -0.20
N PHE A 26 5.03 11.33 0.39
CA PHE A 26 5.16 11.78 1.78
C PHE A 26 5.97 13.07 1.86
N VAL A 27 5.34 14.12 2.38
CA VAL A 27 5.99 15.37 2.79
C VAL A 27 5.83 15.54 4.30
N SER A 28 6.85 16.07 4.97
CA SER A 28 6.82 16.48 6.38
C SER A 28 5.96 17.75 6.54
N ILE A 29 4.88 17.67 7.32
CA ILE A 29 3.98 18.81 7.58
C ILE A 29 4.29 19.41 8.96
N GLN A 30 4.70 20.67 9.01
CA GLN A 30 4.71 21.46 10.25
C GLN A 30 3.29 21.93 10.59
N LYS A 31 2.95 21.78 11.88
CA LYS A 31 1.64 22.09 12.46
C LYS A 31 1.25 23.57 12.28
N LYS A 32 0.34 23.84 11.36
CA LYS A 32 -0.83 24.73 11.48
C LYS A 32 -1.55 24.71 10.11
N ASP A 33 -2.88 24.60 10.14
CA ASP A 33 -3.79 24.51 8.98
C ASP A 33 -3.93 23.14 8.29
N LEU A 34 -4.38 22.17 9.08
CA LEU A 34 -4.64 20.78 8.68
C LEU A 34 -5.78 20.61 7.64
N ALA A 35 -6.68 21.57 7.48
CA ALA A 35 -7.92 21.35 6.71
C ALA A 35 -7.81 21.58 5.20
N LEU A 36 -6.82 22.37 4.72
CA LEU A 36 -6.55 22.52 3.27
C LEU A 36 -5.21 21.92 2.83
N THR A 37 -4.25 21.74 3.75
CA THR A 37 -2.93 21.13 3.45
C THR A 37 -2.98 19.61 3.31
N MET A 38 -4.06 18.96 3.77
CA MET A 38 -4.24 17.51 3.59
C MET A 38 -4.69 17.10 2.19
N PHE A 39 -5.08 18.05 1.32
CA PHE A 39 -5.56 17.73 -0.03
C PHE A 39 -4.42 17.66 -1.06
N TYR A 40 -3.36 18.44 -0.85
CA TYR A 40 -2.16 18.42 -1.70
C TYR A 40 -0.98 18.87 -0.83
N PRO A 41 -0.14 17.96 -0.30
CA PRO A 41 1.18 18.38 0.15
C PRO A 41 1.94 18.82 -1.10
N LEU A 42 1.84 20.11 -1.41
CA LEU A 42 2.58 20.73 -2.48
C LEU A 42 4.08 20.66 -2.13
N PRO A 43 4.97 20.23 -3.05
CA PRO A 43 6.39 20.07 -2.79
C PRO A 43 7.08 21.39 -2.44
N SER A 44 8.24 21.27 -1.78
CA SER A 44 8.99 22.38 -1.21
C SER A 44 9.13 23.57 -2.18
N VAL A 45 8.63 24.73 -1.77
CA VAL A 45 8.68 25.96 -2.57
C VAL A 45 10.12 26.52 -2.63
N LYS A 46 11.01 26.06 -1.76
CA LYS A 46 12.41 26.47 -1.68
C LYS A 46 13.28 25.28 -1.26
N SER A 47 14.10 24.80 -2.18
CA SER A 47 15.20 23.86 -1.90
C SER A 47 16.42 24.26 -2.72
N THR A 48 17.60 24.19 -2.11
CA THR A 48 18.88 24.44 -2.77
C THR A 48 19.40 23.21 -3.52
N ASN A 49 18.83 22.03 -3.25
CA ASN A 49 19.20 20.76 -3.88
C ASN A 49 18.09 20.26 -4.81
N TRP A 50 17.80 21.05 -5.83
CA TRP A 50 16.74 20.77 -6.79
C TRP A 50 17.24 20.12 -8.06
N VAL A 51 16.42 19.23 -8.62
CA VAL A 51 16.71 18.51 -9.87
C VAL A 51 15.78 18.94 -11.01
N ALA A 52 14.58 19.43 -10.70
CA ALA A 52 13.68 20.02 -11.69
C ALA A 52 12.74 21.05 -11.04
N LYS A 53 12.17 21.92 -11.87
CA LYS A 53 11.17 22.92 -11.45
C LYS A 53 10.00 22.94 -12.43
N VAL A 54 8.78 22.80 -11.91
CA VAL A 54 7.53 22.83 -12.68
C VAL A 54 6.68 23.98 -12.14
N GLY A 55 6.62 25.10 -12.85
CA GLY A 55 5.94 26.31 -12.36
C GLY A 55 6.58 26.84 -11.07
N GLN A 56 5.81 26.87 -9.97
CA GLN A 56 6.31 27.26 -8.64
C GLN A 56 6.88 26.09 -7.82
N TYR A 57 6.82 24.86 -8.34
CA TYR A 57 7.19 23.65 -7.61
C TYR A 57 8.58 23.19 -7.95
N VAL A 58 9.28 22.72 -6.94
CA VAL A 58 10.65 22.25 -7.04
C VAL A 58 10.67 20.77 -6.68
N ILE A 59 11.16 19.94 -7.60
CA ILE A 59 11.46 18.53 -7.37
C ILE A 59 12.88 18.47 -6.83
N THR A 60 13.06 17.93 -5.64
CA THR A 60 14.39 17.81 -5.00
C THR A 60 15.05 16.48 -5.31
N GLN A 61 16.37 16.40 -5.09
CA GLN A 61 17.09 15.13 -5.16
C GLN A 61 16.48 14.09 -4.19
N GLU A 62 16.05 14.52 -3.00
CA GLU A 62 15.43 13.65 -2.00
C GLU A 62 14.09 13.08 -2.49
N ASP A 63 13.26 13.88 -3.17
CA ASP A 63 12.00 13.42 -3.75
C ASP A 63 12.25 12.34 -4.81
N LEU A 64 13.25 12.56 -5.68
CA LEU A 64 13.65 11.61 -6.70
C LEU A 64 14.18 10.31 -6.09
N ASP A 65 15.07 10.40 -5.09
CA ASP A 65 15.65 9.24 -4.43
C ASP A 65 14.59 8.40 -3.70
N ARG A 66 13.64 9.05 -3.01
CA ARG A 66 12.49 8.36 -2.39
C ARG A 66 11.59 7.71 -3.43
N GLY A 67 11.34 8.41 -4.54
CA GLY A 67 10.60 7.88 -5.68
C GLY A 67 11.20 6.60 -6.23
N ILE A 68 12.51 6.62 -6.47
CA ILE A 68 13.30 5.46 -6.91
C ILE A 68 13.20 4.34 -5.88
N GLN A 69 13.37 4.64 -4.59
CA GLN A 69 13.26 3.63 -3.55
C GLN A 69 11.90 2.94 -3.56
N LEU A 70 10.81 3.70 -3.63
CA LEU A 70 9.44 3.15 -3.70
C LEU A 70 9.18 2.34 -4.96
N PHE A 71 9.75 2.76 -6.10
CA PHE A 71 9.70 1.98 -7.33
C PHE A 71 10.44 0.63 -7.16
N LEU A 72 11.64 0.66 -6.59
CA LEU A 72 12.46 -0.53 -6.39
C LEU A 72 11.87 -1.52 -5.38
N GLU A 73 11.06 -1.06 -4.42
CA GLU A 73 10.32 -1.95 -3.50
C GLU A 73 9.41 -2.92 -4.26
N GLN A 74 8.89 -2.50 -5.42
CA GLN A 74 7.99 -3.30 -6.27
C GLN A 74 8.76 -4.24 -7.22
N VAL A 75 10.07 -4.03 -7.38
CA VAL A 75 10.93 -4.84 -8.24
C VAL A 75 11.46 -6.07 -7.48
N PRO A 76 11.62 -7.24 -8.14
CA PRO A 76 12.30 -8.40 -7.56
C PRO A 76 13.70 -8.08 -7.01
N ALA A 77 14.02 -8.60 -5.81
CA ALA A 77 15.24 -8.25 -5.07
C ALA A 77 16.55 -8.45 -5.86
N ASN A 78 16.58 -9.42 -6.77
CA ASN A 78 17.72 -9.72 -7.64
C ASN A 78 17.99 -8.66 -8.71
N GLN A 79 17.01 -7.82 -9.05
CA GLN A 79 17.15 -6.75 -10.05
C GLN A 79 17.36 -5.36 -9.42
N ARG A 80 17.06 -5.20 -8.12
CA ARG A 80 17.11 -3.90 -7.43
C ARG A 80 18.49 -3.24 -7.48
N ALA A 81 19.56 -4.01 -7.22
CA ALA A 81 20.91 -3.46 -7.16
C ALA A 81 21.40 -2.89 -8.50
N GLN A 82 20.99 -3.52 -9.62
CA GLN A 82 21.31 -3.04 -10.96
C GLN A 82 20.54 -1.76 -11.30
N LEU A 83 19.25 -1.73 -10.96
CA LEU A 83 18.37 -0.60 -11.27
C LEU A 83 18.64 0.63 -10.39
N MET A 84 19.02 0.45 -9.13
CA MET A 84 19.31 1.54 -8.18
C MET A 84 20.35 2.54 -8.69
N ASN A 85 21.32 2.05 -9.49
CA ASN A 85 22.40 2.86 -10.01
C ASN A 85 22.24 3.24 -11.50
N SER A 86 21.15 2.86 -12.17
CA SER A 86 20.92 3.18 -13.59
C SER A 86 20.58 4.65 -13.77
N PRO A 87 21.41 5.46 -14.45
CA PRO A 87 21.10 6.85 -14.76
C PRO A 87 19.84 6.99 -15.62
N GLU A 88 19.59 6.03 -16.50
CA GLU A 88 18.43 6.00 -17.40
C GLU A 88 17.13 5.88 -16.60
N LEU A 89 17.09 4.98 -15.60
CA LEU A 89 15.91 4.84 -14.73
C LEU A 89 15.65 6.12 -13.95
N LYS A 90 16.70 6.76 -13.41
CA LYS A 90 16.57 8.02 -12.67
C LYS A 90 16.00 9.12 -13.55
N ALA A 91 16.49 9.23 -14.79
CA ALA A 91 15.98 10.19 -15.76
C ALA A 91 14.51 9.91 -16.11
N GLN A 92 14.15 8.65 -16.37
CA GLN A 92 12.76 8.27 -16.66
C GLN A 92 11.80 8.59 -15.51
N LEU A 93 12.19 8.30 -14.27
CA LEU A 93 11.37 8.62 -13.10
C LEU A 93 11.26 10.13 -12.86
N LEU A 94 12.32 10.88 -13.13
CA LEU A 94 12.27 12.35 -13.05
C LEU A 94 11.28 12.92 -14.08
N GLU A 95 11.35 12.48 -15.33
CA GLU A 95 10.42 12.89 -16.39
C GLU A 95 8.96 12.52 -16.04
N GLU A 96 8.75 11.33 -15.50
CA GLU A 96 7.42 10.92 -15.02
C GLU A 96 6.91 11.84 -13.90
N PHE A 97 7.76 12.21 -12.94
CA PHE A 97 7.37 13.17 -11.91
C PHE A 97 7.03 14.53 -12.49
N ILE A 98 7.83 15.03 -13.42
CA ILE A 98 7.55 16.30 -14.11
C ILE A 98 6.17 16.22 -14.79
N ASN A 99 5.89 15.17 -15.55
CA ASN A 99 4.61 14.97 -16.23
C ASN A 99 3.43 14.94 -15.25
N GLN A 100 3.56 14.22 -14.13
CA GLN A 100 2.55 14.18 -13.08
C GLN A 100 2.28 15.57 -12.49
N TYR A 101 3.32 16.37 -12.23
CA TYR A 101 3.16 17.74 -11.75
C TYR A 101 2.49 18.64 -12.78
N VAL A 102 2.82 18.51 -14.07
CA VAL A 102 2.16 19.30 -15.12
C VAL A 102 0.66 19.01 -15.13
N VAL A 103 0.27 17.73 -15.16
CA VAL A 103 -1.15 17.33 -15.15
C VAL A 103 -1.86 17.77 -13.88
N LEU A 104 -1.22 17.59 -12.72
CA LEU A 104 -1.76 18.04 -11.43
C LEU A 104 -2.06 19.54 -11.46
N LEU A 105 -1.16 20.35 -12.02
CA LEU A 105 -1.34 21.80 -12.04
C LEU A 105 -2.41 22.27 -12.99
N GLU A 106 -2.58 21.61 -14.13
CA GLU A 106 -3.72 21.89 -15.00
C GLU A 106 -5.03 21.46 -14.34
N ALA A 107 -5.08 20.30 -13.68
CA ALA A 107 -6.26 19.85 -12.93
C ALA A 107 -6.64 20.81 -11.79
N LEU A 108 -5.66 21.41 -11.09
CA LEU A 108 -5.91 22.39 -10.03
C LEU A 108 -6.41 23.75 -10.54
N LYS A 109 -6.10 24.11 -11.79
CA LYS A 109 -6.66 25.31 -12.43
C LYS A 109 -8.07 25.07 -12.94
N ASP A 110 -8.37 23.83 -13.32
CA ASP A 110 -9.67 23.43 -13.83
C ASP A 110 -10.71 23.36 -12.69
N LYS A 111 -11.55 24.38 -12.61
CA LYS A 111 -12.64 24.44 -11.63
C LYS A 111 -13.66 23.31 -11.80
N SER A 112 -13.73 22.66 -12.97
CA SER A 112 -14.59 21.50 -13.19
C SER A 112 -14.08 20.24 -12.50
N PHE A 113 -12.81 20.23 -12.06
CA PHE A 113 -12.24 19.13 -11.29
C PHE A 113 -12.65 19.18 -9.80
N ASP A 114 -12.97 20.37 -9.27
CA ASP A 114 -13.32 20.57 -7.85
C ASP A 114 -14.80 20.23 -7.54
N THR A 115 -15.18 18.98 -7.81
CA THR A 115 -16.52 18.45 -7.53
C THR A 115 -16.57 17.69 -6.20
N PRO A 116 -17.77 17.56 -5.58
CA PRO A 116 -17.95 16.69 -4.42
C PRO A 116 -17.45 15.26 -4.64
N GLU A 117 -17.67 14.72 -5.85
CA GLU A 117 -17.27 13.37 -6.23
C GLU A 117 -15.74 13.24 -6.27
N THR A 118 -15.04 14.17 -6.92
CA THR A 118 -13.58 14.17 -6.97
C THR A 118 -12.98 14.31 -5.58
N ARG A 119 -13.51 15.23 -4.75
CA ARG A 119 -13.08 15.38 -3.36
C ARG A 119 -13.26 14.10 -2.56
N PHE A 120 -14.40 13.41 -2.72
CA PHE A 120 -14.65 12.14 -2.06
C PHE A 120 -13.65 11.06 -2.49
N LEU A 121 -13.36 10.93 -3.79
CA LEU A 121 -12.40 9.96 -4.31
C LEU A 121 -10.98 10.20 -3.79
N ILE A 122 -10.55 11.46 -3.74
CA ILE A 122 -9.25 11.83 -3.15
C ILE A 122 -9.21 11.47 -1.66
N GLN A 123 -10.24 11.84 -0.89
CA GLN A 123 -10.30 11.53 0.54
C GLN A 123 -10.32 10.02 0.81
N ALA A 124 -11.05 9.26 0.00
CA ALA A 124 -11.10 7.81 0.10
C ALA A 124 -9.72 7.20 -0.15
N SER A 125 -9.02 7.67 -1.19
CA SER A 125 -7.66 7.25 -1.52
C SER A 125 -6.66 7.58 -0.39
N VAL A 126 -6.70 8.80 0.15
CA VAL A 126 -5.84 9.21 1.28
C VAL A 126 -6.11 8.37 2.52
N ARG A 127 -7.39 8.19 2.89
CA ARG A 127 -7.78 7.36 4.03
C ARG A 127 -7.27 5.93 3.88
N GLN A 128 -7.40 5.35 2.69
CA GLN A 128 -6.94 4.00 2.41
C GLN A 128 -5.41 3.89 2.50
N ALA A 129 -4.69 4.84 1.90
CA ALA A 129 -3.23 4.87 1.94
C ALA A 129 -2.72 4.98 3.38
N VAL A 130 -3.25 5.93 4.16
CA VAL A 130 -2.87 6.10 5.57
C VAL A 130 -3.16 4.84 6.38
N TYR A 131 -4.33 4.23 6.19
CA TYR A 131 -4.70 2.97 6.85
C TYR A 131 -3.66 1.87 6.57
N GLN A 132 -3.33 1.63 5.30
CA GLN A 132 -2.36 0.58 4.92
C GLN A 132 -0.95 0.87 5.45
N LEU A 133 -0.48 2.11 5.32
CA LEU A 133 0.85 2.53 5.76
C LEU A 133 0.99 2.44 7.28
N TYR A 134 -0.05 2.81 8.02
CA TYR A 134 -0.07 2.71 9.46
C TYR A 134 -0.01 1.25 9.92
N LEU A 135 -0.80 0.36 9.32
CA LEU A 135 -0.75 -1.08 9.62
C LEU A 135 0.63 -1.67 9.32
N ARG A 136 1.19 -1.35 8.14
CA ARG A 136 2.51 -1.83 7.73
C ARG A 136 3.60 -1.44 8.74
N LYS A 137 3.56 -0.19 9.22
CA LYS A 137 4.52 0.32 10.20
C LYS A 137 4.44 -0.41 11.55
N HIS A 138 3.28 -0.98 11.89
CA HIS A 138 3.05 -1.67 13.15
C HIS A 138 3.07 -3.19 13.03
N LEU A 139 3.47 -3.73 11.87
CA LEU A 139 3.68 -5.17 11.73
C LEU A 139 4.71 -5.66 12.76
N PRO A 140 4.55 -6.88 13.30
CA PRO A 140 5.54 -7.48 14.17
C PRO A 140 6.90 -7.51 13.49
N SER A 141 7.96 -7.19 14.23
CA SER A 141 9.33 -7.25 13.70
C SER A 141 9.73 -8.67 13.29
N ASP A 142 9.17 -9.67 13.97
CA ASP A 142 9.28 -11.07 13.55
C ASP A 142 8.14 -11.42 12.58
N THR A 143 8.47 -11.51 11.30
CA THR A 143 7.52 -11.88 10.24
C THR A 143 7.30 -13.39 10.12
N SER A 144 8.06 -14.20 10.86
CA SER A 144 7.90 -15.67 10.86
C SER A 144 6.56 -16.10 11.44
N VAL A 145 5.92 -15.25 12.25
CA VAL A 145 4.56 -15.46 12.78
C VAL A 145 3.51 -15.65 11.69
N PHE A 146 3.78 -15.16 10.49
CA PHE A 146 2.88 -15.32 9.35
C PHE A 146 3.26 -16.49 8.44
N LEU A 147 4.37 -17.17 8.71
CA LEU A 147 4.74 -18.38 7.97
C LEU A 147 3.86 -19.54 8.46
N PRO A 148 3.30 -20.33 7.54
CA PRO A 148 2.56 -21.53 7.91
C PRO A 148 3.51 -22.67 8.28
N THR A 149 3.10 -23.43 9.28
CA THR A 149 3.73 -24.70 9.66
C THR A 149 3.35 -25.81 8.68
N ASP A 150 4.15 -26.88 8.60
CA ASP A 150 3.81 -28.03 7.74
C ASP A 150 2.47 -28.66 8.13
N ALA A 151 2.09 -28.64 9.41
CA ALA A 151 0.79 -29.10 9.88
C ALA A 151 -0.37 -28.26 9.31
N GLU A 152 -0.24 -26.94 9.30
CA GLU A 152 -1.25 -26.03 8.71
C GLU A 152 -1.36 -26.22 7.19
N ILE A 153 -0.25 -26.44 6.50
CA ILE A 153 -0.24 -26.70 5.05
C ILE A 153 -0.99 -28.00 4.74
N ASN A 154 -0.71 -29.07 5.50
CA ASN A 154 -1.37 -30.36 5.32
C ASN A 154 -2.86 -30.28 5.63
N ALA A 155 -3.24 -29.62 6.72
CA ALA A 155 -4.64 -29.42 7.09
C ALA A 155 -5.39 -28.62 6.02
N PHE A 156 -4.78 -27.55 5.50
CA PHE A 156 -5.36 -26.75 4.42
C PHE A 156 -5.56 -27.59 3.15
N TYR A 157 -4.56 -28.39 2.77
CA TYR A 157 -4.63 -29.26 1.60
C TYR A 157 -5.79 -30.24 1.70
N GLU A 158 -5.91 -30.95 2.82
CA GLU A 158 -6.99 -31.94 3.01
C GLU A 158 -8.38 -31.29 3.04
N GLN A 159 -8.52 -30.14 3.72
CA GLN A 159 -9.79 -29.40 3.78
C GLN A 159 -10.24 -28.85 2.43
N ASN A 160 -9.29 -28.45 1.57
CA ASN A 160 -9.59 -27.77 0.30
C ASN A 160 -9.32 -28.67 -0.91
N LYS A 161 -9.06 -29.96 -0.71
CA LYS A 161 -8.61 -30.91 -1.74
C LYS A 161 -9.47 -30.89 -3.00
N ALA A 162 -10.79 -30.87 -2.83
CA ALA A 162 -11.76 -30.85 -3.93
C ALA A 162 -11.74 -29.56 -4.75
N GLN A 163 -11.31 -28.44 -4.15
CA GLN A 163 -11.14 -27.16 -4.84
C GLN A 163 -9.76 -27.08 -5.47
N LEU A 164 -8.72 -27.47 -4.74
CA LEU A 164 -7.33 -27.47 -5.20
C LEU A 164 -7.11 -28.40 -6.40
N SER A 165 -7.77 -29.56 -6.42
CA SER A 165 -7.71 -30.50 -7.56
C SER A 165 -8.29 -29.93 -8.86
N LYS A 166 -9.16 -28.91 -8.78
CA LYS A 166 -9.74 -28.23 -9.94
C LYS A 166 -8.87 -27.10 -10.46
N MET A 167 -7.89 -26.63 -9.68
CA MET A 167 -7.08 -25.45 -10.05
C MET A 167 -6.00 -25.75 -11.11
N ASN A 168 -5.80 -27.03 -11.49
CA ASN A 168 -4.81 -27.46 -12.49
C ASN A 168 -3.38 -26.90 -12.25
N ILE A 169 -3.02 -26.69 -10.98
CA ILE A 169 -1.71 -26.17 -10.55
C ILE A 169 -0.75 -27.36 -10.37
N PRO A 170 0.49 -27.30 -10.90
CA PRO A 170 1.50 -28.34 -10.67
C PRO A 170 1.75 -28.57 -9.17
N ALA A 171 2.00 -29.81 -8.77
CA ALA A 171 2.25 -30.16 -7.36
C ALA A 171 3.39 -29.33 -6.71
N SER A 172 4.41 -28.96 -7.50
CA SER A 172 5.51 -28.09 -7.06
C SER A 172 5.08 -26.66 -6.73
N GLN A 173 4.07 -26.14 -7.41
CA GLN A 173 3.51 -24.79 -7.19
C GLN A 173 2.37 -24.81 -6.16
N MET A 174 1.70 -25.96 -5.99
CA MET A 174 0.60 -26.12 -5.03
C MET A 174 1.04 -25.81 -3.59
N LYS A 175 2.21 -26.29 -3.16
CA LYS A 175 2.73 -25.99 -1.82
C LYS A 175 2.97 -24.49 -1.63
N GLN A 176 3.53 -23.81 -2.63
CA GLN A 176 3.77 -22.36 -2.57
C GLN A 176 2.46 -21.56 -2.53
N PHE A 177 1.47 -21.96 -3.33
CA PHE A 177 0.13 -21.37 -3.33
C PHE A 177 -0.52 -21.48 -1.95
N ILE A 178 -0.53 -22.68 -1.35
CA ILE A 178 -1.10 -22.90 -0.01
C ILE A 178 -0.34 -22.07 1.03
N GLN A 179 0.99 -22.01 0.94
CA GLN A 179 1.80 -21.21 1.85
C GLN A 179 1.43 -19.73 1.80
N GLN A 180 1.23 -19.20 0.60
CA GLN A 180 0.82 -17.81 0.38
C GLN A 180 -0.60 -17.55 0.92
N GLU A 181 -1.55 -18.45 0.64
CA GLU A 181 -2.94 -18.32 1.07
C GLU A 181 -3.07 -18.32 2.59
N ILE A 182 -2.41 -19.27 3.29
CA ILE A 182 -2.43 -19.30 4.75
C ILE A 182 -1.73 -18.07 5.32
N GLY A 183 -0.60 -17.68 4.75
CA GLY A 183 0.12 -16.47 5.17
C GLY A 183 -0.74 -15.20 5.06
N ASN A 184 -1.43 -15.04 3.93
CA ASN A 184 -2.37 -13.93 3.71
C ASN A 184 -3.50 -13.92 4.75
N ARG A 185 -4.06 -15.08 5.09
CA ARG A 185 -5.09 -15.19 6.13
C ARG A 185 -4.57 -14.76 7.50
N LYS A 186 -3.40 -15.27 7.92
CA LYS A 186 -2.77 -14.87 9.19
C LYS A 186 -2.52 -13.36 9.26
N LEU A 187 -2.08 -12.75 8.16
CA LEU A 187 -1.87 -11.31 8.06
C LEU A 187 -3.20 -10.52 8.17
N GLN A 188 -4.25 -10.98 7.50
CA GLN A 188 -5.59 -10.37 7.59
C GLN A 188 -6.16 -10.48 9.01
N GLU A 189 -6.01 -11.62 9.66
CA GLU A 189 -6.45 -11.82 11.04
C GLU A 189 -5.69 -10.93 12.02
N TRP A 190 -4.37 -10.82 11.87
CA TRP A 190 -3.56 -9.89 12.66
C TRP A 190 -4.04 -8.46 12.47
N ALA A 191 -4.23 -8.01 11.23
CA ALA A 191 -4.68 -6.66 10.94
C ALA A 191 -6.07 -6.40 11.54
N ALA A 192 -7.00 -7.34 11.43
CA ALA A 192 -8.33 -7.24 12.01
C ALA A 192 -8.27 -7.11 13.54
N ARG A 193 -7.47 -7.94 14.22
CA ARG A 193 -7.28 -7.87 15.68
C ARG A 193 -6.65 -6.54 16.10
N TYR A 194 -5.62 -6.09 15.39
CA TYR A 194 -4.96 -4.82 15.69
C TYR A 194 -5.92 -3.64 15.51
N VAL A 195 -6.72 -3.63 14.44
CA VAL A 195 -7.77 -2.61 14.24
C VAL A 195 -8.83 -2.68 15.33
N MET A 196 -9.26 -3.88 15.76
CA MET A 196 -10.20 -4.02 16.87
C MET A 196 -9.65 -3.42 18.16
N GLN A 197 -8.39 -3.70 18.51
CA GLN A 197 -7.72 -3.10 19.67
C GLN A 197 -7.68 -1.57 19.57
N LEU A 198 -7.34 -1.02 18.39
CA LEU A 198 -7.36 0.43 18.18
C LEU A 198 -8.77 0.99 18.38
N ARG A 199 -9.81 0.30 17.89
CA ARG A 199 -11.20 0.74 17.98
C ARG A 199 -11.72 0.84 19.41
N GLU A 200 -11.22 0.01 20.33
CA GLU A 200 -11.59 0.08 21.76
C GLU A 200 -11.24 1.45 22.38
N ALA A 201 -10.24 2.15 21.84
CA ALA A 201 -9.85 3.48 22.29
C ALA A 201 -10.77 4.62 21.76
N TYR A 202 -11.72 4.32 20.86
CA TYR A 202 -12.57 5.33 20.24
C TYR A 202 -14.06 5.12 20.56
N GLN A 203 -14.76 6.23 20.83
CA GLN A 203 -16.21 6.22 20.97
C GLN A 203 -16.87 6.12 19.58
N ILE A 204 -17.37 4.93 19.23
CA ILE A 204 -18.02 4.67 17.94
C ILE A 204 -19.54 4.69 18.12
N GLN A 205 -20.18 5.77 17.68
CA GLN A 205 -21.64 5.89 17.60
C GLN A 205 -22.11 5.55 16.18
N ARG A 206 -23.23 4.82 16.06
CA ARG A 206 -23.84 4.47 14.77
C ARG A 206 -25.26 5.00 14.72
N SER A 207 -25.65 5.55 13.56
CA SER A 207 -27.04 5.92 13.30
C SER A 207 -27.91 4.67 13.19
N VAL A 208 -29.20 4.80 13.52
CA VAL A 208 -30.21 3.73 13.43
C VAL A 208 -30.35 3.14 12.02
N ASN A 209 -29.99 3.91 11.00
CA ASN A 209 -30.04 3.48 9.60
C ASN A 209 -28.71 2.90 9.10
N ALA A 210 -27.71 2.72 9.97
CA ALA A 210 -26.43 2.18 9.57
C ALA A 210 -26.54 0.68 9.24
N PRO A 211 -25.93 0.19 8.15
CA PRO A 211 -25.89 -1.24 7.87
C PRO A 211 -25.15 -1.97 8.99
N MET A 212 -25.76 -3.05 9.48
CA MET A 212 -25.15 -3.91 10.50
C MET A 212 -24.06 -4.78 9.88
N PRO A 213 -22.88 -4.90 10.53
CA PRO A 213 -21.84 -5.78 10.02
C PRO A 213 -22.29 -7.24 10.14
N SER A 214 -22.08 -8.02 9.08
CA SER A 214 -22.21 -9.48 9.16
C SER A 214 -21.21 -10.03 10.19
N PRO A 215 -21.58 -11.05 10.98
CA PRO A 215 -20.66 -11.68 11.91
C PRO A 215 -19.44 -12.21 11.14
N VAL A 216 -18.25 -11.82 11.60
CA VAL A 216 -16.98 -12.36 11.10
C VAL A 216 -16.90 -13.79 11.61
N ASN A 217 -17.00 -14.79 10.72
CA ASN A 217 -16.73 -16.19 11.06
C ASN A 217 -15.25 -16.34 11.41
N THR A 218 -14.90 -16.13 12.67
CA THR A 218 -13.62 -16.56 13.22
C THR A 218 -13.71 -18.07 13.40
N LEU A 219 -13.05 -18.84 12.55
CA LEU A 219 -12.84 -20.27 12.81
C LEU A 219 -12.10 -20.42 14.15
N PRO A 220 -12.54 -21.32 15.05
CA PRO A 220 -11.85 -21.55 16.31
C PRO A 220 -10.45 -22.07 16.00
N LEU A 221 -9.43 -21.37 16.49
CA LEU A 221 -8.08 -21.91 16.57
C LEU A 221 -8.14 -23.11 17.52
N GLY A 222 -7.84 -24.30 16.98
CA GLY A 222 -7.57 -25.47 17.79
C GLY A 222 -6.54 -25.11 18.86
N LYS A 223 -6.87 -25.44 20.10
CA LYS A 223 -5.97 -25.31 21.25
C LYS A 223 -4.73 -26.17 21.09
#